data_AF-A0A6A3NMH4-F1
#
_entry.id   AF-A0A6A3NMH4-F1
#
_cell.length_a   1.000
_cell.length_b   1.000
_cell.length_c   1.000
_cell.angle_alpha   90.00
_cell.angle_beta   90.00
_cell.angle_gamma   90.00
#
_symmetry.space_group_name_H-M   'P 1'
#
loop_
_entity.id
_entity.type
_entity.pdbx_description
1 polymer ?
#
loop_
_entity_poly.entity_id
_entity_poly.type
_entity_poly.pdbx_seq_one_letter_code
_entity_poly.pdbx_strand_id
1 'polypeptide(L)'
;MIDLRIPTNEVKVAMTPGVLGLLTVVPAKTLRKKGIPFVMKKLYGLIGKPVETEHKAKWDAFWEYFVSTWCELYELSCWNISGMIEANVEIVNRTNNPLETYNRKLADTIGTSHMGLLNFVQVLKDEAKYYLDQIADVRHRRQRPPQHASTRTYPTAPRLR
;
A
#
# COMPACT_ATOMS: atom_id res chain seq x y z
N MET A 1 9.23 -10.62 2.20
CA MET A 1 8.60 -11.93 2.53
C MET A 1 9.15 -13.04 1.65
N ILE A 2 9.13 -12.87 0.32
CA ILE A 2 9.76 -13.82 -0.62
C ILE A 2 11.29 -13.83 -0.46
N ASP A 3 11.94 -12.67 -0.33
CA ASP A 3 13.39 -12.58 -0.07
C ASP A 3 13.80 -13.22 1.25
N LEU A 4 12.92 -13.17 2.26
CA LEU A 4 13.12 -13.83 3.56
C LEU A 4 12.90 -15.35 3.50
N ARG A 5 12.53 -15.89 2.33
CA ARG A 5 12.21 -17.31 2.11
C ARG A 5 11.20 -17.85 3.12
N ILE A 6 10.21 -17.03 3.47
CA ILE A 6 9.03 -17.47 4.24
C ILE A 6 8.27 -18.49 3.37
N PRO A 7 7.84 -19.64 3.92
CA PRO A 7 7.15 -20.66 3.14
C PRO A 7 5.93 -20.11 2.39
N THR A 8 5.80 -20.49 1.12
CA THR A 8 4.77 -19.94 0.22
C THR A 8 3.34 -20.16 0.74
N ASN A 9 3.08 -21.27 1.42
CA ASN A 9 1.79 -21.53 2.08
C ASN A 9 1.51 -20.52 3.19
N GLU A 10 2.50 -20.17 4.01
CA GLU A 10 2.35 -19.17 5.07
C GLU A 10 2.18 -17.77 4.50
N VAL A 11 2.93 -17.42 3.44
CA VAL A 11 2.75 -16.14 2.72
C VAL A 11 1.34 -16.04 2.16
N LYS A 12 0.82 -17.10 1.52
CA LYS A 12 -0.56 -17.14 1.00
C LYS A 12 -1.58 -16.85 2.09
N VAL A 13 -1.43 -17.47 3.27
CA VAL A 13 -2.31 -17.22 4.42
C VAL A 13 -2.19 -15.78 4.91
N ALA A 14 -0.98 -15.24 5.05
CA ALA A 14 -0.75 -13.87 5.49
C ALA A 14 -1.38 -12.81 4.55
N MET A 15 -1.41 -13.12 3.25
CA MET A 15 -2.00 -12.27 2.21
C MET A 15 -3.51 -12.43 2.05
N THR A 16 -4.15 -13.37 2.79
CA THR A 16 -5.61 -13.48 2.76
C THR A 16 -6.28 -12.22 3.32
N PRO A 17 -7.48 -11.86 2.81
CA PRO A 17 -8.24 -10.73 3.33
C PRO A 17 -8.44 -10.82 4.85
N GLY A 18 -8.15 -9.72 5.55
CA GLY A 18 -8.34 -9.65 7.00
C GLY A 18 -7.23 -10.29 7.84
N VAL A 19 -6.03 -10.50 7.29
CA VAL A 19 -4.80 -10.82 8.04
C VAL A 19 -3.85 -9.63 8.05
N LEU A 20 -2.83 -9.57 7.18
CA LEU A 20 -1.89 -8.43 7.15
C LEU A 20 -2.57 -7.12 6.77
N GLY A 21 -3.63 -7.18 5.95
CA GLY A 21 -4.44 -6.02 5.59
C GLY A 21 -5.11 -5.32 6.78
N LEU A 22 -5.21 -5.96 7.95
CA LEU A 22 -5.71 -5.30 9.16
C LEU A 22 -4.78 -4.20 9.66
N LEU A 23 -3.48 -4.28 9.39
CA LEU A 23 -2.50 -3.30 9.85
C LEU A 23 -2.76 -1.90 9.28
N THR A 24 -3.41 -1.81 8.10
CA THR A 24 -3.70 -0.51 7.46
C THR A 24 -4.93 0.17 8.03
N VAL A 25 -5.78 -0.54 8.77
CA VAL A 25 -7.06 -0.02 9.31
C VAL A 25 -7.07 0.12 10.83
N VAL A 26 -6.10 -0.48 11.53
CA VAL A 26 -5.97 -0.31 12.98
C VAL A 26 -5.52 1.12 13.29
N PRO A 27 -6.18 1.82 14.24
CA PRO A 27 -5.81 3.18 14.61
C PRO A 27 -4.32 3.34 14.92
N ALA A 28 -3.69 4.37 14.34
CA ALA A 28 -2.26 4.64 14.48
C ALA A 28 -1.79 4.63 15.96
N LYS A 29 -2.61 5.19 16.86
CA LYS A 29 -2.34 5.25 18.31
C LYS A 29 -2.21 3.87 18.97
N THR A 30 -2.91 2.86 18.46
CA THR A 30 -2.96 1.50 19.05
C THR A 30 -2.27 0.45 18.18
N LEU A 31 -1.83 0.81 16.97
CA LEU A 31 -1.22 -0.11 16.01
C LEU A 31 -0.03 -0.87 16.60
N ARG A 32 0.99 -0.17 17.09
CA ARG A 32 2.19 -0.85 17.61
C ARG A 32 1.90 -1.72 18.83
N LYS A 33 1.15 -1.16 19.79
CA LYS A 33 0.93 -1.80 21.10
C LYS A 33 -0.08 -2.94 21.05
N LYS A 34 -1.09 -2.86 20.18
CA LYS A 34 -2.21 -3.82 20.14
C LYS A 34 -2.46 -4.38 18.75
N GLY A 35 -2.35 -3.58 17.70
CA GLY A 35 -2.60 -3.99 16.31
C GLY A 35 -1.66 -5.07 15.82
N ILE A 36 -0.35 -4.82 15.90
CA ILE A 36 0.68 -5.78 15.48
C ILE A 36 0.58 -7.09 16.28
N PRO A 37 0.53 -7.09 17.63
CA PRO A 37 0.35 -8.31 18.41
C PRO A 37 -0.93 -9.08 18.06
N PHE A 38 -2.03 -8.39 17.78
CA PHE A 38 -3.28 -9.01 17.35
C PHE A 38 -3.13 -9.71 15.99
N VAL A 39 -2.52 -9.04 15.01
CA VAL A 39 -2.31 -9.61 13.67
C VAL A 39 -1.33 -10.76 13.72
N MET A 40 -0.25 -10.66 14.49
CA MET A 40 0.69 -11.77 14.75
C MET A 40 -0.04 -12.98 15.34
N LYS A 41 -0.84 -12.78 16.39
CA LYS A 41 -1.62 -13.86 17.01
C LYS A 41 -2.59 -14.50 16.01
N LYS A 42 -3.27 -13.70 15.20
CA LYS A 42 -4.21 -14.18 14.18
C LYS A 42 -3.48 -15.00 13.12
N LEU A 43 -2.38 -14.48 12.57
CA LEU A 43 -1.57 -15.16 11.58
C LEU A 43 -1.06 -16.51 12.11
N TYR A 44 -0.44 -16.51 13.29
CA TYR A 44 0.09 -17.74 13.92
C TYR A 44 -1.01 -18.72 14.32
N GLY A 45 -2.23 -18.25 14.57
CA GLY A 45 -3.40 -19.12 14.74
C GLY A 45 -3.82 -19.82 13.45
N LEU A 46 -3.60 -19.19 12.29
CA LEU A 46 -3.98 -19.73 10.97
C LEU A 46 -2.92 -20.65 10.36
N ILE A 47 -1.64 -20.30 10.48
CA ILE A 47 -0.54 -21.12 9.92
C ILE A 47 -0.10 -22.25 10.87
N GLY A 48 -0.66 -22.28 12.09
CA GLY A 48 -0.09 -23.03 13.22
C GLY A 48 1.11 -22.28 13.78
N LYS A 49 1.27 -22.17 15.10
CA LYS A 49 2.44 -21.48 15.66
C LYS A 49 3.70 -22.07 15.01
N PRO A 50 4.62 -21.26 14.46
CA PRO A 50 5.83 -21.81 13.86
C PRO A 50 6.60 -22.54 14.96
N VAL A 51 6.51 -23.87 14.94
CA VAL A 51 7.19 -24.77 15.90
C VAL A 51 8.66 -24.90 15.50
N GLU A 52 8.93 -24.83 14.19
CA GLU A 52 10.28 -24.83 13.64
C GLU A 52 10.96 -23.48 13.86
N THR A 53 12.16 -23.54 14.44
CA THR A 53 12.96 -22.38 14.84
C THR A 53 13.28 -21.46 13.66
N GLU A 54 13.45 -22.03 12.46
CA GLU A 54 13.76 -21.30 11.23
C GLU A 54 12.59 -20.45 10.74
N HIS A 55 11.36 -20.99 10.69
CA HIS A 55 10.19 -20.23 10.23
C HIS A 55 9.90 -19.07 11.18
N LYS A 56 10.04 -19.32 12.49
CA LYS A 56 9.90 -18.27 13.50
C LYS A 56 10.90 -17.13 13.27
N ALA A 57 12.18 -17.45 13.08
CA ALA A 57 13.21 -16.43 12.83
C ALA A 57 12.91 -15.58 11.58
N LYS A 58 12.40 -16.20 10.50
CA LYS A 58 11.99 -15.47 9.28
C LYS A 58 10.82 -14.53 9.52
N TRP A 59 9.83 -14.94 10.32
CA TRP A 59 8.73 -14.06 10.71
C TRP A 59 9.17 -12.95 11.64
N ASP A 60 10.06 -13.23 12.61
CA ASP A 60 10.62 -12.22 13.49
C ASP A 60 11.37 -11.14 12.67
N ALA A 61 12.19 -11.55 11.69
CA ALA A 61 12.84 -10.64 10.75
C ALA A 61 11.84 -9.81 9.92
N PHE A 62 10.73 -10.41 9.49
CA PHE A 62 9.67 -9.67 8.80
C PHE A 62 9.03 -8.60 9.70
N TRP A 63 8.74 -8.93 10.97
CA TRP A 63 8.10 -8.00 11.89
C TRP A 63 9.04 -6.87 12.30
N GLU A 64 10.32 -7.16 12.51
CA GLU A 64 11.35 -6.15 12.75
C GLU A 64 11.45 -5.18 11.56
N TYR A 65 11.57 -5.72 10.34
CA TYR A 65 11.55 -4.93 9.12
C TYR A 65 10.27 -4.08 9.01
N PHE A 66 9.11 -4.66 9.32
CA PHE A 66 7.83 -3.97 9.22
C PHE A 66 7.76 -2.78 10.18
N VAL A 67 8.19 -2.96 11.43
CA VAL A 67 8.19 -1.89 12.43
C VAL A 67 9.17 -0.79 12.03
N SER A 68 10.40 -1.15 11.68
CA SER A 68 11.43 -0.20 11.29
C SER A 68 11.05 0.61 10.04
N THR A 69 10.51 -0.05 9.02
CA THR A 69 10.14 0.61 7.78
C THR A 69 8.82 1.35 7.90
N TRP A 70 7.74 0.67 8.28
CA TRP A 70 6.38 1.22 8.18
C TRP A 70 5.95 1.98 9.41
N CYS A 71 6.58 1.79 10.57
CA CYS A 71 6.21 2.51 11.77
C CYS A 71 7.23 3.59 12.17
N GLU A 72 8.50 3.47 11.80
CA GLU A 72 9.58 4.40 12.19
C GLU A 72 10.06 5.27 11.04
N LEU A 73 10.40 4.68 9.88
CA LEU A 73 10.89 5.43 8.72
C LEU A 73 9.78 6.23 8.03
N TYR A 74 8.64 5.60 7.77
CA TYR A 74 7.48 6.27 7.16
C TYR A 74 6.48 6.73 8.20
N GLU A 75 5.92 7.93 8.00
CA GLU A 75 4.82 8.41 8.84
C GLU A 75 3.58 7.52 8.66
N LEU A 76 2.93 7.16 9.77
CA LEU A 76 1.74 6.32 9.78
C LEU A 76 0.62 6.86 8.89
N SER A 77 0.47 8.18 8.81
CA SER A 77 -0.53 8.86 7.98
C SER A 77 -0.37 8.57 6.48
N CYS A 78 0.83 8.20 6.02
CA CYS A 78 1.11 7.96 4.61
C CYS A 78 0.54 6.65 4.08
N TRP A 79 0.22 5.69 4.97
CA TRP A 79 -0.21 4.34 4.56
C TRP A 79 -1.36 3.77 5.39
N ASN A 80 -1.55 4.24 6.62
CA ASN A 80 -2.65 3.84 7.48
C ASN A 80 -3.90 4.67 7.17
N ILE A 81 -4.99 3.99 6.82
CA ILE A 81 -6.24 4.62 6.40
C ILE A 81 -7.26 4.73 7.54
N SER A 82 -6.89 4.42 8.79
CA SER A 82 -7.83 4.48 9.92
C SER A 82 -8.45 5.87 10.07
N GLY A 83 -7.64 6.94 9.96
CA GLY A 83 -8.11 8.31 10.05
C GLY A 83 -9.06 8.70 8.92
N MET A 84 -8.88 8.13 7.72
CA MET A 84 -9.81 8.31 6.60
C MET A 84 -11.15 7.62 6.87
N ILE A 85 -11.11 6.41 7.44
CA ILE A 85 -12.32 5.67 7.85
C ILE A 85 -13.07 6.44 8.93
N GLU A 86 -12.36 6.95 9.95
CA GLU A 86 -12.94 7.76 11.03
C GLU A 86 -13.58 9.06 10.51
N ALA A 87 -12.96 9.70 9.52
CA ALA A 87 -13.46 10.90 8.86
C ALA A 87 -14.52 10.62 7.78
N ASN A 88 -14.96 9.36 7.61
CA ASN A 88 -15.91 8.93 6.58
C ASN A 88 -15.51 9.36 5.15
N VAL A 89 -14.20 9.37 4.87
CA VAL A 89 -13.67 9.64 3.53
C VAL A 89 -13.92 8.42 2.66
N GLU A 90 -14.54 8.63 1.50
CA GLU A 90 -14.80 7.55 0.54
C GLU A 90 -13.48 7.01 -0.02
N ILE A 91 -13.11 5.78 0.38
CA ILE A 91 -11.88 5.14 -0.09
C ILE A 91 -12.18 4.33 -1.36
N VAL A 92 -12.16 5.03 -2.48
CA VAL A 92 -12.59 4.53 -3.79
C VAL A 92 -11.69 3.43 -4.39
N ASN A 93 -10.39 3.38 -4.06
CA ASN A 93 -9.47 2.33 -4.55
C ASN A 93 -8.28 2.09 -3.61
N ARG A 94 -7.82 0.83 -3.54
CA ARG A 94 -6.44 0.50 -3.14
C ARG A 94 -5.60 0.76 -4.39
N THR A 95 -4.94 1.92 -4.48
CA THR A 95 -4.29 2.36 -5.71
C THR A 95 -3.41 1.24 -6.27
N ASN A 96 -3.65 0.85 -7.53
CA ASN A 96 -2.59 0.31 -8.35
C ASN A 96 -1.54 1.42 -8.38
N ASN A 97 -0.34 1.14 -7.90
CA ASN A 97 0.68 2.14 -7.57
C ASN A 97 0.69 3.30 -8.59
N PRO A 98 0.36 4.54 -8.19
CA PRO A 98 0.27 5.66 -9.12
C PRO A 98 1.62 5.90 -9.81
N LEU A 99 2.72 5.56 -9.14
CA LEU A 99 4.06 5.59 -9.72
C LEU A 99 4.25 4.53 -10.81
N GLU A 100 3.74 3.31 -10.66
CA GLU A 100 3.78 2.30 -11.72
C GLU A 100 2.91 2.67 -12.92
N THR A 101 1.78 3.32 -12.66
CA THR A 101 0.91 3.80 -13.74
C THR A 101 1.57 4.95 -14.49
N TYR A 102 2.18 5.90 -13.78
CA TYR A 102 3.00 6.96 -14.36
C TYR A 102 4.19 6.40 -15.14
N ASN A 103 4.97 5.49 -14.54
CA ASN A 103 6.14 4.90 -15.18
C ASN A 103 5.77 4.13 -16.46
N ARG A 104 4.64 3.40 -16.47
CA ARG A 104 4.14 2.76 -17.68
C ARG A 104 3.71 3.76 -18.74
N LYS A 105 2.92 4.79 -18.38
CA LYS A 105 2.49 5.83 -19.31
C LYS A 105 3.69 6.56 -19.93
N LEU A 106 4.67 6.90 -19.10
CA LEU A 106 5.89 7.56 -19.54
C LEU A 106 6.72 6.65 -20.45
N ALA A 107 6.87 5.37 -20.11
CA ALA A 107 7.56 4.39 -20.96
C ALA A 107 6.85 4.16 -22.31
N ASP A 108 5.51 4.12 -22.32
CA ASP A 108 4.71 4.03 -23.55
C ASP A 108 4.88 5.27 -24.44
N THR A 109 4.91 6.46 -23.82
CA THR A 109 5.07 7.75 -24.52
C THR A 109 6.47 7.92 -25.12
N ILE A 110 7.51 7.50 -24.41
CA ILE A 110 8.90 7.61 -24.86
C ILE A 110 9.25 6.51 -25.89
N GLY A 111 8.52 5.38 -25.86
CA GLY A 111 8.76 4.23 -26.72
C GLY A 111 10.00 3.41 -26.32
N THR A 112 10.19 2.27 -26.97
CA THR A 112 11.31 1.33 -26.71
C THR A 112 12.61 1.70 -27.42
N SER A 113 12.60 2.72 -28.29
CA SER A 113 13.79 3.17 -29.03
C SER A 113 14.33 4.50 -28.48
N HIS A 114 15.65 4.63 -28.49
CA HIS A 114 16.36 5.80 -27.99
C HIS A 114 15.91 7.09 -28.70
N MET A 115 15.05 7.84 -28.04
CA MET A 115 14.61 9.15 -28.48
C MET A 115 15.78 10.15 -28.35
N GLY A 116 15.96 11.04 -29.34
CA GLY A 116 16.94 12.12 -29.26
C GLY A 116 16.65 13.06 -28.08
N LEU A 117 17.69 13.63 -27.47
CA LEU A 117 17.59 14.43 -26.23
C LEU A 117 16.56 15.59 -26.33
N LEU A 118 16.50 16.26 -27.47
CA LEU A 118 15.54 17.37 -27.68
C LEU A 118 14.09 16.89 -27.63
N ASN A 119 13.79 15.78 -28.29
CA ASN A 119 12.44 15.19 -28.27
C ASN A 119 12.09 14.67 -26.87
N PHE A 120 13.04 14.07 -26.17
CA PHE A 120 12.86 13.64 -24.79
C PHE A 120 12.50 14.81 -23.86
N VAL A 121 13.24 15.91 -23.94
CA VAL A 121 12.95 17.13 -23.16
C VAL A 121 11.58 17.70 -23.52
N GLN A 122 11.20 17.66 -24.81
CA GLN A 122 9.89 18.15 -25.24
C GLN A 122 8.75 17.31 -24.66
N VAL A 123 8.85 15.97 -24.71
CA VAL A 123 7.88 15.05 -24.08
C VAL A 123 7.71 15.33 -22.59
N LEU A 124 8.82 15.56 -21.86
CA LEU A 124 8.75 15.89 -20.43
C LEU A 124 8.04 17.23 -20.16
N LYS A 125 8.27 18.24 -21.00
CA LYS A 125 7.59 19.54 -20.88
C LYS A 125 6.08 19.39 -21.11
N ASP A 126 5.69 18.63 -22.12
CA ASP A 126 4.29 18.40 -22.45
C ASP A 126 3.57 17.61 -21.35
N GLU A 127 4.22 16.59 -20.78
CA GLU A 127 3.69 15.82 -19.65
C GLU A 127 3.58 16.69 -18.37
N ALA A 128 4.59 17.52 -18.08
CA ALA A 128 4.53 18.46 -16.96
C ALA A 128 3.38 19.46 -17.12
N LYS A 129 3.21 20.02 -18.32
CA LYS A 129 2.11 20.92 -18.66
C LYS A 129 0.76 20.23 -18.46
N TYR A 130 0.59 19.01 -18.97
CA TYR A 130 -0.62 18.22 -18.82
C TYR A 130 -1.02 18.04 -17.35
N TYR A 131 -0.06 17.68 -16.47
CA TYR A 131 -0.35 17.52 -15.05
C TYR A 131 -0.66 18.84 -14.34
N LEU A 132 0.00 19.94 -14.70
CA LEU A 132 -0.32 21.27 -14.16
C LEU A 132 -1.75 21.69 -14.54
N ASP A 133 -2.13 21.49 -15.80
CA ASP A 133 -3.47 21.79 -16.30
C ASP A 133 -4.52 20.91 -15.58
N GLN A 134 -4.24 19.61 -15.40
CA GLN A 134 -5.08 18.70 -14.60
C GLN A 134 -5.24 19.14 -13.15
N ILE A 135 -4.15 19.51 -12.46
CA ILE A 135 -4.21 20.00 -11.08
C ILE A 135 -5.03 21.28 -10.99
N ALA A 136 -4.85 22.19 -11.96
CA ALA A 136 -5.63 23.41 -12.04
C ALA A 136 -7.12 23.07 -12.26
N ASP A 137 -7.46 22.17 -13.17
CA ASP A 137 -8.85 21.78 -13.40
C ASP A 137 -9.48 21.07 -12.20
N VAL A 138 -8.73 20.24 -11.47
CA VAL A 138 -9.19 19.64 -10.21
C VAL A 138 -9.47 20.72 -9.17
N ARG A 139 -8.54 21.67 -8.98
CA ARG A 139 -8.72 22.80 -8.04
C ARG A 139 -9.94 23.64 -8.37
N HIS A 140 -10.22 23.87 -9.66
CA HIS A 140 -11.37 24.63 -10.14
C HIS A 140 -12.63 23.77 -10.37
N ARG A 141 -12.63 22.48 -9.98
CA ARG A 141 -13.74 21.53 -10.15
C ARG A 141 -14.24 21.38 -11.59
N ARG A 142 -13.35 21.55 -12.57
CA ARG A 142 -13.63 21.35 -14.00
C ARG A 142 -13.44 19.90 -14.45
N GLN A 143 -12.62 19.13 -13.74
CA GLN A 143 -12.51 17.69 -13.96
C GLN A 143 -13.71 16.95 -13.35
N ARG A 144 -14.25 15.99 -14.10
CA ARG A 144 -15.19 15.01 -13.56
C ARG A 144 -14.42 13.93 -12.80
N PRO A 145 -14.90 13.46 -11.64
CA PRO A 145 -14.30 12.32 -10.96
C PRO A 145 -14.25 11.12 -11.94
N PRO A 146 -13.12 10.42 -12.05
CA PRO A 146 -13.07 9.19 -12.83
C PRO A 146 -14.06 8.17 -12.26
N GLN A 147 -14.66 7.37 -13.15
CA GLN A 147 -15.56 6.31 -12.73
C GLN A 147 -14.74 5.20 -12.07
N HIS A 148 -14.92 5.03 -10.76
CA HIS A 148 -14.23 4.01 -10.00
C HIS A 148 -15.01 2.70 -10.02
N ALA A 149 -14.30 1.57 -9.84
CA ALA A 149 -14.93 0.30 -9.53
C ALA A 149 -15.72 0.42 -8.21
N SER A 150 -16.66 -0.49 -7.99
CA SER A 150 -17.46 -0.51 -6.76
C SER A 150 -16.57 -0.48 -5.51
N THR A 151 -17.01 0.28 -4.51
CA THR A 151 -16.28 0.49 -3.25
C THR A 151 -15.86 -0.85 -2.67
N ARG A 152 -14.54 -1.06 -2.58
CA ARG A 152 -14.00 -2.28 -1.99
C ARG A 152 -14.30 -2.28 -0.49
N THR A 153 -14.92 -3.35 0.01
CA THR A 153 -15.14 -3.49 1.45
C THR A 153 -13.80 -3.68 2.15
N TYR A 154 -13.42 -2.70 3.00
CA TYR A 154 -12.22 -2.80 3.82
C TYR A 154 -12.45 -3.74 5.00
N PRO A 155 -11.43 -4.47 5.46
CA PRO A 155 -11.55 -5.20 6.70
C PRO A 155 -11.84 -4.21 7.83
N THR A 156 -12.85 -4.52 8.65
CA THR A 156 -13.19 -3.67 9.80
C THR A 156 -12.07 -3.75 10.83
N ALA A 157 -11.70 -2.60 11.39
CA ALA A 157 -10.73 -2.55 12.47
C ALA A 157 -11.19 -3.48 13.61
N PRO A 158 -10.35 -4.43 14.06
CA PRO A 158 -10.72 -5.35 15.12
C PRO A 158 -10.87 -4.57 16.44
N ARG A 159 -11.78 -5.02 17.30
CA ARG A 159 -11.86 -4.49 18.67
C ARG A 159 -10.67 -4.98 19.48
N LEU A 160 -9.64 -4.15 19.57
CA LEU A 160 -8.42 -4.41 20.32
C LEU A 160 -8.65 -4.15 21.82
N ARG A 161 -9.12 -5.18 22.54
CA ARG A 161 -9.23 -5.16 24.01
C ARG A 161 -7.85 -5.00 24.63
#